data_AF-C4LWB1-F1
#
_entry.id   AF-C4LWB1-F1
#
_cell.length_a   1.000
_cell.length_b   1.000
_cell.length_c   1.000
_cell.angle_alpha   90.00
_cell.angle_beta   90.00
_cell.angle_gamma   90.00
#
_symmetry.space_group_name_H-M   'P 1'
#
loop_
_entity.id
_entity.type
_entity.pdbx_description
1 polymer ?
#
loop_
_entity_poly.entity_id
_entity_poly.type
_entity_poly.pdbx_seq_one_letter_code
_entity_poly.pdbx_strand_id
1 'polypeptide(L)'
;MPPKKRHNPSSQTLDNASQMINSSDAIKTKDPLLTPPSSPKQIKLPVPLQDDLPICKFGKSCKLTNPLHFKRYYHGKDIVIDVDNMSLQDSITNIATIMKQESPQNKITLFDAYKTLLVCALEENKVSGEEKRLIRKYQHAMKIDIDQHASILGQLGWTEEDYIDGFRTVKDYDVSKELEMSQKNEIGIVWIKNGSKEFGDEGESVFAKVHTKFFQTMSGAQSNFTIVQIGIIVNKALKMQYFAEKSILSKRGFGEEEWAFHGSSIDSIQGIIKEGFKLPDDVDAVKLDSGYFGHGIYLTYFSDYALFYSNSRNSNQMVLCQILPGNVFKCKKRMDGKKCQKGYDSHFSPKGNEIVIFDPKHILPKYIIEFKVNDAKQRQQEY
;
A
#
# COMPACT_ATOMS: atom_id res chain seq x y z
N MET A 1 -21.91 -23.78 -1.24
CA MET A 1 -23.37 -23.58 -1.23
C MET A 1 -23.64 -22.61 -0.10
N PRO A 2 -24.34 -21.49 -0.31
CA PRO A 2 -24.69 -20.62 0.80
C PRO A 2 -25.57 -21.39 1.80
N PRO A 3 -25.46 -21.13 3.11
CA PRO A 3 -26.32 -21.78 4.09
C PRO A 3 -27.77 -21.36 3.83
N LYS A 4 -28.68 -22.34 3.86
CA LYS A 4 -30.12 -22.13 3.64
C LYS A 4 -30.65 -21.12 4.67
N LYS A 5 -31.32 -20.07 4.17
CA LYS A 5 -32.06 -19.07 4.97
C LYS A 5 -33.04 -19.78 5.89
N ARG A 6 -33.00 -19.47 7.19
CA ARG A 6 -34.07 -19.80 8.13
C ARG A 6 -35.22 -18.82 7.93
N HIS A 7 -36.43 -19.34 7.79
CA HIS A 7 -37.68 -18.56 7.77
C HIS A 7 -37.93 -17.94 9.13
N ASN A 8 -38.27 -16.64 9.14
CA ASN A 8 -38.98 -16.00 10.25
C ASN A 8 -40.42 -15.68 9.80
N PRO A 9 -41.41 -15.80 10.71
CA PRO A 9 -42.81 -15.58 10.39
C PRO A 9 -43.20 -14.10 10.42
N SER A 10 -44.28 -13.83 9.69
CA SER A 10 -44.94 -12.56 9.39
C SER A 10 -45.80 -11.98 10.53
N SER A 11 -45.92 -10.65 10.56
CA SER A 11 -47.14 -9.88 10.93
C SER A 11 -46.90 -8.41 10.55
N GLN A 12 -47.65 -7.79 9.62
CA GLN A 12 -48.88 -7.00 9.86
C GLN A 12 -48.63 -5.90 10.91
N THR A 13 -48.83 -4.59 10.69
CA THR A 13 -49.92 -3.85 10.02
C THR A 13 -49.59 -2.34 10.05
N LEU A 14 -50.05 -1.56 9.06
CA LEU A 14 -50.71 -0.24 9.16
C LEU A 14 -50.36 0.68 7.97
N ASP A 15 -51.33 0.77 7.06
CA ASP A 15 -51.56 1.90 6.17
C ASP A 15 -52.03 3.13 6.96
N ASN A 16 -51.64 4.33 6.50
CA ASN A 16 -52.59 5.40 6.13
C ASN A 16 -51.92 6.72 5.72
N ALA A 17 -52.64 7.42 4.83
CA ALA A 17 -52.61 8.86 4.51
C ALA A 17 -51.81 9.35 3.29
N SER A 18 -52.39 9.11 2.10
CA SER A 18 -52.88 10.11 1.14
C SER A 18 -52.24 11.51 0.98
N GLN A 19 -51.95 11.78 -0.30
CA GLN A 19 -52.30 12.96 -1.11
C GLN A 19 -51.68 14.33 -0.81
N MET A 20 -51.02 14.92 -1.82
CA MET A 20 -51.53 16.10 -2.55
C MET A 20 -50.46 16.77 -3.46
N ILE A 21 -50.88 17.06 -4.71
CA ILE A 21 -50.56 18.24 -5.54
C ILE A 21 -49.38 18.17 -6.55
N ASN A 22 -49.82 18.16 -7.82
CA ASN A 22 -49.14 18.59 -9.05
C ASN A 22 -48.53 20.00 -8.94
N SER A 23 -47.43 20.27 -9.66
CA SER A 23 -47.27 21.45 -10.51
C SER A 23 -45.95 21.38 -11.28
N SER A 24 -46.11 21.26 -12.59
CA SER A 24 -45.12 21.54 -13.64
C SER A 24 -44.71 23.01 -13.62
N ASP A 25 -43.42 23.29 -13.83
CA ASP A 25 -43.01 24.45 -14.61
C ASP A 25 -41.62 24.27 -15.23
N ALA A 26 -41.58 24.55 -16.53
CA ALA A 26 -40.44 24.39 -17.40
C ALA A 26 -39.52 25.62 -17.34
N ILE A 27 -38.26 25.41 -16.97
CA ILE A 27 -37.23 26.46 -17.05
C ILE A 27 -36.41 26.24 -18.32
N LYS A 28 -36.57 27.17 -19.27
CA LYS A 28 -35.69 27.37 -20.42
C LYS A 28 -34.40 28.06 -19.95
N THR A 29 -33.26 27.39 -20.08
CA THR A 29 -31.93 28.03 -19.99
C THR A 29 -31.28 28.11 -21.37
N LYS A 30 -30.85 29.33 -21.72
CA LYS A 30 -30.11 29.66 -22.94
C LYS A 30 -28.63 29.30 -22.77
N ASP A 31 -28.08 28.60 -23.74
CA ASP A 31 -26.63 28.38 -23.89
C ASP A 31 -25.91 29.65 -24.36
N PRO A 32 -24.75 30.01 -23.78
CA PRO A 32 -23.77 30.89 -24.41
C PRO A 32 -22.67 30.08 -25.11
N LEU A 33 -22.35 30.52 -26.33
CA LEU A 33 -21.24 30.05 -27.16
C LEU A 33 -19.90 30.09 -26.41
N LEU A 34 -19.18 28.96 -26.43
CA LEU A 34 -17.77 28.87 -26.07
C LEU A 34 -16.90 29.02 -27.32
N THR A 35 -16.00 30.00 -27.30
CA THR A 35 -14.90 30.15 -28.26
C THR A 35 -13.79 29.12 -27.98
N PRO A 36 -13.02 28.70 -29.01
CA PRO A 36 -11.97 27.70 -28.85
C PRO A 36 -10.74 28.25 -28.11
N PRO A 37 -10.11 27.45 -27.22
CA PRO A 37 -8.90 27.86 -26.53
C PRO A 37 -7.70 27.90 -27.47
N SER A 38 -6.83 28.87 -27.20
CA SER A 38 -5.58 29.16 -27.89
C SER A 38 -4.54 28.04 -27.71
N SER A 39 -3.73 27.84 -28.75
CA SER A 39 -2.67 26.84 -28.85
C SER A 39 -1.72 26.85 -27.64
N PRO A 40 -1.28 25.67 -27.14
CA PRO A 40 -0.40 25.58 -26.00
C PRO A 40 0.99 26.16 -26.30
N LYS A 41 1.47 27.03 -25.40
CA LYS A 41 2.83 27.55 -25.38
C LYS A 41 3.83 26.39 -25.25
N GLN A 42 4.85 26.37 -26.09
CA GLN A 42 5.97 25.42 -26.00
C GLN A 42 6.67 25.56 -24.64
N ILE A 43 6.57 24.51 -23.83
CA ILE A 43 7.31 24.36 -22.59
C ILE A 43 8.74 23.94 -22.96
N LYS A 44 9.73 24.75 -22.62
CA LYS A 44 11.15 24.36 -22.70
C LYS A 44 11.39 23.26 -21.67
N LEU A 45 11.73 22.06 -22.14
CA LEU A 45 12.17 20.97 -21.28
C LEU A 45 13.47 21.35 -20.56
N PRO A 46 13.65 20.96 -19.28
CA PRO A 46 14.89 21.20 -18.54
C PRO A 46 16.07 20.51 -19.23
N VAL A 47 17.19 21.23 -19.34
CA VAL A 47 18.46 20.66 -19.79
C VAL A 47 18.95 19.67 -18.71
N PRO A 48 19.30 18.42 -19.05
CA PRO A 48 19.85 17.47 -18.08
C PRO A 48 21.11 18.03 -17.42
N LEU A 49 21.21 17.92 -16.09
CA LEU A 49 22.40 18.29 -15.32
C LEU A 49 23.58 17.40 -15.75
N GLN A 50 24.77 17.99 -15.89
CA GLN A 50 26.00 17.35 -16.41
C GLN A 50 26.54 16.16 -15.57
N ASP A 51 25.92 15.86 -14.42
CA ASP A 51 26.47 14.99 -13.38
C ASP A 51 25.93 13.54 -13.38
N ASP A 52 25.03 13.18 -14.31
CA ASP A 52 24.48 11.82 -14.47
C ASP A 52 25.30 10.93 -15.42
N LEU A 53 26.48 11.40 -15.85
CA LEU A 53 27.30 10.67 -16.81
C LEU A 53 28.18 9.59 -16.15
N PRO A 54 28.31 8.39 -16.75
CA PRO A 54 29.25 7.36 -16.28
C PRO A 54 30.69 7.88 -16.22
N ILE A 55 31.48 7.39 -15.27
CA ILE A 55 32.87 7.86 -15.08
C ILE A 55 33.72 7.43 -16.28
N CYS A 56 34.50 8.36 -16.84
CA CYS A 56 35.45 8.02 -17.89
C CYS A 56 36.50 7.03 -17.36
N LYS A 57 36.72 5.92 -18.07
CA LYS A 57 37.76 4.92 -17.73
C LYS A 57 39.19 5.47 -17.66
N PHE A 58 39.44 6.63 -18.28
CA PHE A 58 40.73 7.32 -18.25
C PHE A 58 40.78 8.45 -17.21
N GLY A 59 39.67 8.70 -16.49
CA GLY A 59 39.55 9.70 -15.44
C GLY A 59 39.99 11.10 -15.88
N LYS A 60 40.63 11.83 -14.96
CA LYS A 60 41.20 13.17 -15.19
C LYS A 60 42.31 13.19 -16.26
N SER A 61 42.88 12.03 -16.58
CA SER A 61 43.99 11.88 -17.52
C SER A 61 43.54 11.56 -18.95
N CYS A 62 42.23 11.63 -19.24
CA CYS A 62 41.68 11.31 -20.55
C CYS A 62 42.21 12.24 -21.64
N LYS A 63 43.01 11.69 -22.57
CA LYS A 63 43.55 12.42 -23.73
C LYS A 63 42.69 12.33 -24.99
N LEU A 64 41.50 11.73 -24.90
CA LEU A 64 40.58 11.66 -26.04
C LEU A 64 40.08 13.05 -26.38
N THR A 65 40.06 13.41 -27.66
CA THR A 65 39.63 14.73 -28.15
C THR A 65 38.21 14.73 -28.72
N ASN A 66 37.51 13.59 -28.69
CA ASN A 66 36.17 13.46 -29.25
C ASN A 66 35.12 14.21 -28.39
N PRO A 67 34.40 15.21 -28.92
CA PRO A 67 33.39 15.97 -28.18
C PRO A 67 32.23 15.11 -27.65
N LEU A 68 31.86 14.03 -28.34
CA LEU A 68 30.81 13.11 -27.90
C LEU A 68 31.24 12.30 -26.67
N HIS A 69 32.55 12.11 -26.44
CA HIS A 69 33.06 11.45 -25.25
C HIS A 69 32.82 12.29 -23.99
N PHE A 70 33.12 13.59 -24.04
CA PHE A 70 32.91 14.50 -22.89
C PHE A 70 31.43 14.79 -22.61
N LYS A 71 30.55 14.58 -23.58
CA LYS A 71 29.10 14.61 -23.36
C LYS A 71 28.54 13.33 -22.73
N ARG A 72 29.28 12.23 -22.78
CA ARG A 72 28.82 10.90 -22.33
C ARG A 72 29.52 10.41 -21.06
N TYR A 73 30.62 11.02 -20.66
CA TYR A 73 31.41 10.57 -19.53
C TYR A 73 31.90 11.74 -18.66
N TYR A 74 31.98 11.51 -17.36
CA TYR A 74 32.44 12.49 -16.36
C TYR A 74 33.97 12.43 -16.17
N HIS A 75 34.63 13.59 -16.08
CA HIS A 75 36.10 13.73 -15.99
C HIS A 75 36.63 14.45 -14.74
N GLY A 76 35.77 14.82 -13.77
CA GLY A 76 36.17 15.36 -12.46
C GLY A 76 36.94 16.68 -12.49
N LYS A 77 36.28 17.81 -12.23
CA LYS A 77 36.98 19.06 -11.85
C LYS A 77 37.30 19.04 -10.35
N ASP A 78 38.41 19.65 -9.97
CA ASP A 78 38.77 19.88 -8.57
C ASP A 78 37.75 20.83 -7.94
N ILE A 79 36.91 20.29 -7.04
CA ILE A 79 36.00 21.07 -6.23
C ILE A 79 36.67 21.23 -4.86
N VAL A 80 36.98 22.47 -4.51
CA VAL A 80 37.23 22.90 -3.13
C VAL A 80 35.85 22.98 -2.46
N ILE A 81 35.63 22.20 -1.40
CA ILE A 81 34.36 22.18 -0.66
C ILE A 81 34.51 23.10 0.56
N ASP A 82 33.65 24.10 0.62
CA ASP A 82 33.44 24.98 1.77
C ASP A 82 32.36 24.35 2.68
N VAL A 83 32.58 24.39 3.99
CA VAL A 83 31.89 23.55 4.98
C VAL A 83 31.10 24.44 5.93
N ASP A 84 29.78 24.47 5.83
CA ASP A 84 28.89 24.92 6.92
C ASP A 84 27.47 24.36 6.75
N ASN A 85 27.24 23.21 7.38
CA ASN A 85 26.00 22.67 7.94
C ASN A 85 26.31 21.23 8.35
N MET A 86 25.85 20.78 9.52
CA MET A 86 26.12 19.42 10.03
C MET A 86 25.74 18.39 8.95
N SER A 87 26.76 17.90 8.26
CA SER A 87 26.63 17.29 6.94
C SER A 87 26.43 15.79 7.12
N LEU A 88 25.89 15.10 6.11
CA LEU A 88 25.99 13.64 6.05
C LEU A 88 27.44 13.18 6.32
N GLN A 89 28.43 14.02 5.98
CA GLN A 89 29.84 13.86 6.28
C GLN A 89 30.17 13.76 7.79
N ASP A 90 29.44 14.48 8.65
CA ASP A 90 29.63 14.44 10.10
C ASP A 90 29.00 13.19 10.71
N SER A 91 27.82 12.81 10.22
CA SER A 91 27.19 11.53 10.57
C SER A 91 28.11 10.36 10.17
N ILE A 92 28.71 10.46 8.99
CA ILE A 92 29.72 9.54 8.48
C ILE A 92 30.96 9.48 9.38
N THR A 93 31.49 10.64 9.80
CA THR A 93 32.70 10.72 10.63
C THR A 93 32.45 10.16 12.03
N ASN A 94 31.26 10.40 12.58
CA ASN A 94 30.82 9.81 13.84
C ASN A 94 30.71 8.29 13.75
N ILE A 95 30.09 7.75 12.69
CA ILE A 95 30.01 6.29 12.48
C ILE A 95 31.41 5.66 12.39
N ALA A 96 32.33 6.26 11.61
CA ALA A 96 33.70 5.77 11.50
C ALA A 96 34.47 5.83 12.83
N THR A 97 34.15 6.79 13.70
CA THR A 97 34.75 6.94 15.03
C THR A 97 34.20 5.90 16.00
N ILE A 98 32.87 5.69 16.00
CA ILE A 98 32.19 4.66 16.80
C ILE A 98 32.73 3.28 16.46
N MET A 99 32.95 3.00 15.17
CA MET A 99 33.50 1.73 14.70
C MET A 99 34.95 1.46 15.14
N LYS A 100 35.72 2.51 15.46
CA LYS A 100 37.08 2.38 16.01
C LYS A 100 37.11 2.18 17.52
N GLN A 101 36.02 2.50 18.21
CA GLN A 101 35.91 2.31 19.65
C GLN A 101 35.39 0.89 19.93
N GLU A 102 36.34 -0.04 20.15
CA GLU A 102 36.04 -1.42 20.54
C GLU A 102 35.46 -1.48 21.95
N SER A 103 34.16 -1.21 22.11
CA SER A 103 33.43 -1.51 23.34
C SER A 103 32.99 -2.99 23.33
N PRO A 104 33.35 -3.80 24.34
CA PRO A 104 33.02 -5.23 24.38
C PRO A 104 31.53 -5.54 24.47
N GLN A 105 30.70 -4.59 24.91
CA GLN A 105 29.29 -4.84 25.22
C GLN A 105 28.29 -4.54 24.09
N ASN A 106 28.69 -3.88 22.99
CA ASN A 106 27.79 -3.64 21.84
C ASN A 106 28.59 -3.54 20.54
N LYS A 107 28.90 -4.68 19.91
CA LYS A 107 29.52 -4.69 18.57
C LYS A 107 28.46 -4.34 17.53
N ILE A 108 28.35 -3.06 17.21
CA ILE A 108 27.65 -2.59 16.00
C ILE A 108 28.33 -3.24 14.79
N THR A 109 27.57 -3.94 13.96
CA THR A 109 28.13 -4.57 12.77
C THR A 109 28.37 -3.52 11.67
N LEU A 110 29.29 -3.82 10.73
CA LEU A 110 29.49 -3.02 9.52
C LEU A 110 28.17 -2.80 8.74
N PHE A 111 27.29 -3.80 8.79
CA PHE A 111 25.97 -3.77 8.18
C PHE A 111 25.04 -2.76 8.88
N ASP A 112 25.03 -2.72 10.21
CA ASP A 112 24.24 -1.76 11.00
C ASP A 112 24.69 -0.32 10.78
N ALA A 113 26.00 -0.10 10.67
CA ALA A 113 26.59 1.19 10.34
C ALA A 113 26.14 1.66 8.94
N TYR A 114 26.18 0.77 7.95
CA TYR A 114 25.74 1.08 6.59
C TYR A 114 24.23 1.33 6.50
N LYS A 115 23.42 0.55 7.22
CA LYS A 115 21.98 0.76 7.32
C LYS A 115 21.65 2.11 7.95
N THR A 116 22.35 2.51 9.00
CA THR A 116 22.20 3.84 9.62
C THR A 116 22.53 4.95 8.62
N LEU A 117 23.60 4.82 7.85
CA LEU A 117 23.96 5.78 6.80
C LEU A 117 22.83 5.93 5.76
N LEU A 118 22.27 4.81 5.29
CA LEU A 118 21.15 4.82 4.35
C LEU A 118 19.90 5.46 4.96
N VAL A 119 19.59 5.20 6.22
CA VAL A 119 18.45 5.84 6.91
C VAL A 119 18.60 7.37 6.88
N CYS A 120 19.76 7.89 7.24
CA CYS A 120 20.01 9.33 7.25
C CYS A 120 19.91 9.94 5.85
N ALA A 121 20.53 9.31 4.86
CA ALA A 121 20.57 9.84 3.49
C ALA A 121 19.24 9.73 2.72
N LEU A 122 18.28 8.95 3.23
CA LEU A 122 16.99 8.69 2.58
C LEU A 122 15.81 9.31 3.34
N GLU A 123 16.06 10.03 4.44
CA GLU A 123 15.04 10.54 5.35
C GLU A 123 14.06 11.51 4.67
N GLU A 124 14.54 12.32 3.73
CA GLU A 124 13.73 13.35 3.05
C GLU A 124 12.97 12.84 1.80
N ASN A 125 12.88 11.52 1.59
CA ASN A 125 12.37 10.91 0.35
C ASN A 125 13.10 11.40 -0.93
N LYS A 126 14.27 11.98 -0.74
CA LYS A 126 15.18 12.46 -1.77
C LYS A 126 16.58 12.06 -1.37
N VAL A 127 17.41 11.78 -2.37
CA VAL A 127 18.83 11.53 -2.18
C VAL A 127 19.58 12.18 -3.31
N SER A 128 20.41 13.15 -2.94
CA SER A 128 21.21 13.94 -3.87
C SER A 128 22.29 13.09 -4.53
N GLY A 129 22.82 13.57 -5.66
CA GLY A 129 23.92 12.89 -6.34
C GLY A 129 25.18 12.73 -5.47
N GLU A 130 25.41 13.67 -4.54
CA GLU A 130 26.54 13.62 -3.60
C GLU A 130 26.35 12.53 -2.53
N GLU A 131 25.16 12.44 -1.94
CA GLU A 131 24.82 11.39 -0.97
C GLU A 131 24.91 10.01 -1.62
N LYS A 132 24.42 9.84 -2.86
CA LYS A 132 24.60 8.59 -3.62
C LYS A 132 26.07 8.23 -3.85
N ARG A 133 26.95 9.23 -4.05
CA ARG A 133 28.40 9.01 -4.21
C ARG A 133 29.01 8.55 -2.88
N LEU A 134 28.61 9.17 -1.76
CA LEU A 134 29.06 8.78 -0.42
C LEU A 134 28.59 7.37 -0.05
N ILE A 135 27.31 7.07 -0.24
CA ILE A 135 26.74 5.74 -0.01
C ILE A 135 27.48 4.67 -0.81
N ARG A 136 27.75 4.89 -2.11
CA ARG A 136 28.51 3.95 -2.95
C ARG A 136 29.94 3.74 -2.47
N LYS A 137 30.62 4.82 -2.05
CA LYS A 137 31.97 4.73 -1.46
C LYS A 137 31.96 3.86 -0.20
N TYR A 138 30.96 4.05 0.66
CA TYR A 138 30.78 3.25 1.87
C TYR A 138 30.39 1.80 1.58
N GLN A 139 29.47 1.58 0.65
CA GLN A 139 29.07 0.26 0.18
C GLN A 139 30.31 -0.56 -0.22
N HIS A 140 31.20 0.02 -1.03
CA HIS A 140 32.44 -0.61 -1.44
C HIS A 140 33.41 -0.85 -0.27
N ALA A 141 33.59 0.14 0.62
CA ALA A 141 34.47 0.01 1.78
C ALA A 141 34.02 -1.11 2.74
N MET A 142 32.70 -1.26 2.90
CA MET A 142 32.08 -2.25 3.78
C MET A 142 31.85 -3.61 3.10
N LYS A 143 32.19 -3.74 1.81
CA LYS A 143 31.95 -4.95 1.00
C LYS A 143 30.48 -5.38 0.99
N ILE A 144 29.56 -4.41 1.02
CA ILE A 144 28.13 -4.65 0.87
C ILE A 144 27.87 -4.91 -0.61
N ASP A 145 27.36 -6.09 -0.95
CA ASP A 145 27.01 -6.40 -2.33
C ASP A 145 25.73 -5.67 -2.78
N ILE A 146 25.43 -5.74 -4.08
CA ILE A 146 24.24 -5.09 -4.66
C ILE A 146 22.95 -5.65 -4.08
N ASP A 147 22.87 -6.97 -3.86
CA ASP A 147 21.66 -7.63 -3.35
C ASP A 147 21.38 -7.24 -1.88
N GLN A 148 22.43 -7.08 -1.08
CA GLN A 148 22.38 -6.58 0.29
C GLN A 148 21.94 -5.12 0.31
N HIS A 149 22.50 -4.27 -0.55
CA HIS A 149 22.09 -2.88 -0.67
C HIS A 149 20.61 -2.76 -1.06
N ALA A 150 20.18 -3.46 -2.11
CA ALA A 150 18.79 -3.52 -2.54
C ALA A 150 17.87 -4.06 -1.44
N SER A 151 18.33 -5.06 -0.68
CA SER A 151 17.59 -5.58 0.47
C SER A 151 17.44 -4.54 1.59
N ILE A 152 18.45 -3.71 1.86
CA ILE A 152 18.34 -2.64 2.86
C ILE A 152 17.44 -1.52 2.34
N LEU A 153 17.58 -1.10 1.09
CA LEU A 153 16.67 -0.14 0.45
C LEU A 153 15.22 -0.60 0.57
N GLY A 154 14.94 -1.88 0.25
CA GLY A 154 13.61 -2.47 0.40
C GLY A 154 13.09 -2.47 1.84
N GLN A 155 13.96 -2.70 2.84
CA GLN A 155 13.59 -2.56 4.26
C GLN A 155 13.26 -1.11 4.65
N LEU A 156 13.86 -0.12 3.97
CA LEU A 156 13.57 1.31 4.12
C LEU A 156 12.41 1.77 3.20
N GLY A 157 11.85 0.85 2.42
CA GLY A 157 10.77 1.06 1.47
C GLY A 157 11.17 1.79 0.19
N TRP A 158 12.45 1.89 -0.11
CA TRP A 158 12.94 2.42 -1.38
C TRP A 158 13.11 1.27 -2.39
N THR A 159 12.74 1.51 -3.65
CA THR A 159 13.18 0.65 -4.75
C THR A 159 14.58 1.04 -5.22
N GLU A 160 15.20 0.18 -6.03
CA GLU A 160 16.48 0.52 -6.66
C GLU A 160 16.28 1.69 -7.66
N GLU A 161 15.16 1.71 -8.38
CA GLU A 161 14.79 2.78 -9.29
C GLU A 161 14.60 4.11 -8.54
N ASP A 162 13.91 4.13 -7.40
CA ASP A 162 13.75 5.32 -6.56
C ASP A 162 15.11 5.91 -6.16
N TYR A 163 16.01 5.02 -5.73
CA TYR A 163 17.36 5.41 -5.34
C TYR A 163 18.17 5.91 -6.55
N ILE A 164 18.04 5.28 -7.72
CA ILE A 164 18.69 5.72 -8.96
C ILE A 164 18.16 7.09 -9.40
N ASP A 165 16.84 7.31 -9.33
CA ASP A 165 16.19 8.56 -9.71
C ASP A 165 16.46 9.68 -8.70
N GLY A 166 16.79 9.32 -7.45
CA GLY A 166 17.16 10.29 -6.41
C GLY A 166 15.96 10.90 -5.70
N PHE A 167 14.79 10.38 -5.97
CA PHE A 167 13.56 10.69 -5.27
C PHE A 167 12.71 9.44 -5.26
N ARG A 168 12.03 9.20 -4.14
CA ARG A 168 11.13 8.08 -4.02
C ARG A 168 9.90 8.34 -4.89
N THR A 169 9.79 7.65 -6.02
CA THR A 169 8.68 7.74 -6.98
C THR A 169 7.42 7.07 -6.43
N VAL A 170 7.59 6.13 -5.50
CA VAL A 170 6.47 5.43 -4.91
C VAL A 170 5.71 6.40 -4.00
N LYS A 171 4.54 6.84 -4.47
CA LYS A 171 3.46 7.31 -3.59
C LYS A 171 2.99 6.13 -2.74
N ASP A 172 3.84 5.70 -1.81
CA ASP A 172 3.56 4.66 -0.82
C ASP A 172 2.43 5.09 0.13
N TYR A 173 2.14 6.38 0.10
CA TYR A 173 1.11 7.05 0.85
C TYR A 173 0.06 7.56 -0.11
N ASP A 174 -1.18 7.27 0.23
CA ASP A 174 -2.37 7.63 -0.51
C ASP A 174 -2.72 9.11 -0.35
N VAL A 175 -2.42 9.67 0.83
CA VAL A 175 -2.60 11.09 1.16
C VAL A 175 -1.44 11.59 2.03
N SER A 176 -1.14 12.88 1.95
CA SER A 176 -0.07 13.52 2.75
C SER A 176 -0.23 13.29 4.27
N LYS A 177 -1.47 13.18 4.76
CA LYS A 177 -1.74 12.90 6.18
C LYS A 177 -1.30 11.50 6.63
N GLU A 178 -1.37 10.50 5.74
CA GLU A 178 -0.89 9.14 6.01
C GLU A 178 0.62 9.15 6.25
N LEU A 179 1.36 9.93 5.45
CA LEU A 179 2.81 10.10 5.58
C LEU A 179 3.16 10.77 6.91
N GLU A 180 2.47 11.86 7.29
CA GLU A 180 2.70 12.57 8.55
C GLU A 180 2.54 11.63 9.76
N MET A 181 1.45 10.85 9.80
CA MET A 181 1.20 9.88 10.87
C MET A 181 2.26 8.78 10.89
N SER A 182 2.65 8.27 9.72
CA SER A 182 3.70 7.26 9.59
C SER A 182 5.06 7.75 10.09
N GLN A 183 5.43 9.00 9.80
CA GLN A 183 6.68 9.60 10.28
C GLN A 183 6.71 9.71 11.81
N LYS A 184 5.57 10.00 12.44
CA LYS A 184 5.43 10.04 13.90
C LYS A 184 5.29 8.65 14.54
N ASN A 185 5.33 7.57 13.76
CA ASN A 185 5.03 6.20 14.20
C ASN A 185 3.64 6.07 14.87
N GLU A 186 2.68 6.90 14.47
CA GLU A 186 1.31 6.83 14.95
C GLU A 186 0.59 5.64 14.30
N ILE A 187 -0.26 4.96 15.09
CA ILE A 187 -1.19 3.94 14.60
C ILE A 187 -2.58 4.56 14.59
N GLY A 188 -3.25 4.53 13.44
CA GLY A 188 -4.57 5.13 13.35
C GLY A 188 -5.21 5.03 11.97
N ILE A 189 -6.22 5.88 11.74
CA ILE A 189 -7.03 5.87 10.53
C ILE A 189 -7.18 7.30 10.04
N VAL A 190 -6.90 7.53 8.76
CA VAL A 190 -7.24 8.79 8.08
C VAL A 190 -8.58 8.61 7.36
N TRP A 191 -9.63 9.25 7.86
CA TRP A 191 -10.99 9.10 7.32
C TRP A 191 -11.27 10.07 6.17
N ILE A 192 -11.66 9.53 5.02
CA ILE A 192 -12.11 10.28 3.85
C ILE A 192 -13.62 10.06 3.69
N LYS A 193 -14.40 11.09 4.01
CA LYS A 193 -15.87 11.05 3.85
C LYS A 193 -16.26 11.16 2.38
N ASN A 194 -17.33 10.46 2.00
CA ASN A 194 -17.90 10.56 0.66
C ASN A 194 -18.26 12.02 0.33
N GLY A 195 -17.77 12.52 -0.81
CA GLY A 195 -17.97 13.90 -1.26
C GLY A 195 -17.12 14.95 -0.54
N SER A 196 -16.24 14.56 0.39
CA SER A 196 -15.33 15.48 1.06
C SER A 196 -14.21 15.95 0.12
N LYS A 197 -13.78 17.21 0.30
CA LYS A 197 -12.61 17.80 -0.36
C LYS A 197 -11.43 18.04 0.59
N GLU A 198 -11.50 17.52 1.81
CA GLU A 198 -10.50 17.76 2.87
C GLU A 198 -9.06 17.44 2.44
N PHE A 199 -8.88 16.40 1.61
CA PHE A 199 -7.57 15.97 1.11
C PHE A 199 -7.39 16.25 -0.40
N GLY A 200 -8.22 17.13 -0.98
CA GLY A 200 -8.19 17.46 -2.40
C GLY A 200 -8.21 16.23 -3.31
N ASP A 201 -7.44 16.29 -4.40
CA ASP A 201 -7.36 15.25 -5.43
C ASP A 201 -6.81 13.92 -4.88
N GLU A 202 -5.96 13.95 -3.84
CA GLU A 202 -5.42 12.74 -3.21
C GLU A 202 -6.54 11.94 -2.56
N GLY A 203 -7.37 12.60 -1.75
CA GLY A 203 -8.53 11.97 -1.11
C GLY A 203 -9.55 11.45 -2.11
N GLU A 204 -9.84 12.24 -3.15
CA GLU A 204 -10.77 11.85 -4.21
C GLU A 204 -10.28 10.62 -4.98
N SER A 205 -8.97 10.57 -5.32
CA SER A 205 -8.35 9.42 -5.99
C SER A 205 -8.45 8.14 -5.17
N VAL A 206 -8.17 8.22 -3.87
CA VAL A 206 -8.30 7.08 -2.95
C VAL A 206 -9.74 6.62 -2.86
N PHE A 207 -10.66 7.56 -2.66
CA PHE A 207 -12.07 7.27 -2.56
C PHE A 207 -12.56 6.57 -3.84
N ALA A 208 -12.24 7.13 -5.01
CA ALA A 208 -12.60 6.57 -6.31
C ALA A 208 -12.01 5.17 -6.52
N LYS A 209 -10.73 4.95 -6.19
CA LYS A 209 -10.06 3.64 -6.30
C LYS A 209 -10.75 2.56 -5.48
N VAL A 210 -10.96 2.82 -4.19
CA VAL A 210 -11.56 1.85 -3.26
C VAL A 210 -13.05 1.64 -3.57
N HIS A 211 -13.78 2.72 -3.85
CA HIS A 211 -15.18 2.66 -4.29
C HIS A 211 -15.34 1.81 -5.55
N THR A 212 -14.50 2.05 -6.55
CA THR A 212 -14.48 1.28 -7.80
C THR A 212 -14.20 -0.19 -7.53
N LYS A 213 -13.17 -0.52 -6.75
CA LYS A 213 -12.87 -1.91 -6.38
C LYS A 213 -14.03 -2.59 -5.65
N PHE A 214 -14.70 -1.88 -4.73
CA PHE A 214 -15.85 -2.38 -3.99
C PHE A 214 -17.02 -2.72 -4.92
N PHE A 215 -17.44 -1.82 -5.80
CA PHE A 215 -18.63 -2.04 -6.63
C PHE A 215 -18.36 -2.92 -7.86
N GLN A 216 -17.15 -2.88 -8.43
CA GLN A 216 -16.80 -3.72 -9.59
C GLN A 216 -16.69 -5.20 -9.25
N THR A 217 -16.36 -5.53 -8.00
CA THR A 217 -16.21 -6.92 -7.54
C THR A 217 -17.50 -7.48 -6.92
N MET A 218 -18.59 -6.73 -6.99
CA MET A 218 -19.91 -7.14 -6.52
C MET A 218 -20.68 -7.80 -7.66
N SER A 219 -21.18 -9.03 -7.47
CA SER A 219 -21.90 -9.77 -8.52
C SER A 219 -23.34 -9.28 -8.76
N GLY A 220 -23.84 -8.38 -7.90
CA GLY A 220 -25.15 -7.73 -8.01
C GLY A 220 -25.47 -6.90 -6.76
N ALA A 221 -26.63 -6.24 -6.72
CA ALA A 221 -27.09 -5.45 -5.57
C ALA A 221 -26.25 -4.20 -5.25
N GLN A 222 -25.52 -3.62 -6.21
CA GLN A 222 -24.77 -2.37 -5.98
C GLN A 222 -25.68 -1.26 -5.42
N SER A 223 -26.92 -1.17 -5.90
CA SER A 223 -27.90 -0.16 -5.44
C SER A 223 -28.30 -0.29 -3.97
N ASN A 224 -28.02 -1.42 -3.32
CA ASN A 224 -28.39 -1.68 -1.94
C ASN A 224 -27.35 -1.15 -0.96
N PHE A 225 -26.23 -0.60 -1.44
CA PHE A 225 -25.15 -0.13 -0.59
C PHE A 225 -24.72 1.27 -0.97
N THR A 226 -24.36 2.05 0.04
CA THR A 226 -23.72 3.35 -0.12
C THR A 226 -22.46 3.38 0.72
N ILE A 227 -21.31 3.71 0.14
CA ILE A 227 -20.08 3.93 0.91
C ILE A 227 -20.20 5.30 1.60
N VAL A 228 -20.05 5.30 2.92
CA VAL A 228 -20.13 6.50 3.77
C VAL A 228 -18.77 7.19 3.83
N GLN A 229 -17.72 6.41 4.12
CA GLN A 229 -16.36 6.90 4.25
C GLN A 229 -15.37 5.76 4.05
N ILE A 230 -14.15 6.12 3.67
CA ILE A 230 -13.01 5.22 3.53
C ILE A 230 -11.94 5.65 4.51
N GLY A 231 -11.51 4.73 5.37
CA GLY A 231 -10.43 4.95 6.31
C GLY A 231 -9.12 4.39 5.75
N ILE A 232 -8.08 5.21 5.58
CA ILE A 232 -6.73 4.73 5.28
C ILE A 232 -6.09 4.27 6.58
N ILE A 233 -5.70 3.01 6.64
CA ILE A 233 -5.08 2.42 7.82
C ILE A 233 -3.61 2.80 7.85
N VAL A 234 -3.19 3.50 8.91
CA VAL A 234 -1.80 3.85 9.16
C VAL A 234 -1.25 2.93 10.23
N ASN A 235 -0.37 2.02 9.82
CA ASN A 235 0.42 1.21 10.73
C ASN A 235 1.78 0.88 10.10
N LYS A 236 2.81 1.64 10.47
CA LYS A 236 4.15 1.53 9.88
C LYS A 236 4.78 0.16 10.11
N ALA A 237 4.57 -0.44 11.29
CA ALA A 237 5.14 -1.74 11.64
C ALA A 237 4.59 -2.84 10.73
N LEU A 238 3.26 -2.89 10.53
CA LEU A 238 2.62 -3.85 9.63
C LEU A 238 3.08 -3.65 8.18
N LYS A 239 3.15 -2.40 7.73
CA LYS A 239 3.63 -2.05 6.38
C LYS A 239 5.06 -2.55 6.15
N MET A 240 5.97 -2.34 7.11
CA MET A 240 7.35 -2.81 7.02
C MET A 240 7.45 -4.34 7.00
N GLN A 241 6.68 -5.04 7.85
CA GLN A 241 6.65 -6.51 7.84
C GLN A 241 6.16 -7.05 6.49
N TYR A 242 5.09 -6.46 5.95
CA TYR A 242 4.54 -6.84 4.66
C TYR A 242 5.55 -6.68 3.51
N PHE A 243 6.22 -5.52 3.42
CA PHE A 243 7.22 -5.29 2.37
C PHE A 243 8.47 -6.17 2.51
N ALA A 244 8.87 -6.52 3.74
CA ALA A 244 9.93 -7.48 3.96
C ALA A 244 9.56 -8.87 3.39
N GLU A 245 8.35 -9.37 3.67
CA GLU A 245 7.88 -10.64 3.11
C GLU A 245 7.67 -10.57 1.59
N LYS A 246 7.18 -9.43 1.07
CA LYS A 246 7.10 -9.19 -0.39
C LYS A 246 8.46 -9.39 -1.05
N SER A 247 9.52 -8.81 -0.49
CA SER A 247 10.88 -8.98 -1.02
C SER A 247 11.32 -10.45 -1.02
N ILE A 248 11.01 -11.20 0.04
CA ILE A 248 11.31 -12.64 0.14
C ILE A 248 10.56 -13.44 -0.92
N LEU A 249 9.26 -13.19 -1.11
CA LEU A 249 8.44 -13.87 -2.11
C LEU A 249 8.82 -13.48 -3.55
N SER A 250 9.16 -12.21 -3.80
CA SER A 250 9.66 -11.73 -5.09
C SER A 250 10.90 -12.50 -5.54
N LYS A 251 11.85 -12.75 -4.63
CA LYS A 251 13.05 -13.56 -4.94
C LYS A 251 12.72 -15.01 -5.30
N ARG A 252 11.56 -15.53 -4.87
CA ARG A 252 11.04 -16.86 -5.24
C ARG A 252 10.16 -16.83 -6.51
N GLY A 253 9.92 -15.66 -7.11
CA GLY A 253 9.02 -15.49 -8.26
C GLY A 253 7.54 -15.41 -7.90
N PHE A 254 7.20 -15.12 -6.63
CA PHE A 254 5.81 -15.10 -6.13
C PHE A 254 5.45 -13.79 -5.38
N GLY A 255 6.13 -12.69 -5.70
CA GLY A 255 5.94 -11.39 -5.02
C GLY A 255 4.82 -10.51 -5.59
N GLU A 256 3.95 -11.07 -6.43
CA GLU A 256 2.81 -10.34 -7.00
C GLU A 256 1.80 -10.00 -5.91
N GLU A 257 1.30 -8.77 -5.97
CA GLU A 257 0.30 -8.26 -5.03
C GLU A 257 -1.09 -8.32 -5.63
N GLU A 258 -2.05 -8.65 -4.77
CA GLU A 258 -3.47 -8.62 -5.13
C GLU A 258 -4.29 -7.87 -4.07
N TRP A 259 -5.53 -7.54 -4.42
CA TRP A 259 -6.46 -6.82 -3.54
C TRP A 259 -7.63 -7.70 -3.15
N ALA A 260 -7.77 -7.97 -1.85
CA ALA A 260 -8.83 -8.82 -1.31
C ALA A 260 -9.54 -8.17 -0.10
N PHE A 261 -10.82 -8.49 0.04
CA PHE A 261 -11.69 -8.04 1.12
C PHE A 261 -11.71 -9.03 2.28
N HIS A 262 -11.87 -8.49 3.49
CA HIS A 262 -12.11 -9.24 4.71
C HIS A 262 -13.29 -8.62 5.47
N GLY A 263 -14.38 -9.38 5.60
CA GLY A 263 -15.55 -8.98 6.39
C GLY A 263 -15.50 -9.54 7.80
N SER A 264 -15.64 -8.69 8.81
CA SER A 264 -15.59 -9.09 10.23
C SER A 264 -16.40 -8.14 11.12
N SER A 265 -16.39 -8.37 12.44
CA SER A 265 -16.98 -7.44 13.42
C SER A 265 -16.14 -6.17 13.54
N ILE A 266 -16.75 -5.07 13.99
CA ILE A 266 -16.05 -3.79 14.21
C ILE A 266 -14.89 -3.99 15.18
N ASP A 267 -15.09 -4.68 16.31
CA ASP A 267 -14.04 -4.92 17.30
C ASP A 267 -12.85 -5.71 16.72
N SER A 268 -13.12 -6.72 15.89
CA SER A 268 -12.06 -7.48 15.21
C SER A 268 -11.29 -6.60 14.23
N ILE A 269 -11.98 -5.73 13.49
CA ILE A 269 -11.36 -4.77 12.57
C ILE A 269 -10.45 -3.80 13.35
N GLN A 270 -10.89 -3.32 14.53
CA GLN A 270 -10.05 -2.49 15.40
C GLN A 270 -8.79 -3.23 15.89
N GLY A 271 -8.90 -4.52 16.21
CA GLY A 271 -7.75 -5.38 16.51
C GLY A 271 -6.80 -5.49 15.32
N ILE A 272 -7.33 -5.77 14.13
CA ILE A 272 -6.56 -5.90 12.87
C ILE A 272 -5.77 -4.62 12.56
N ILE A 273 -6.35 -3.45 12.79
CA ILE A 273 -5.68 -2.16 12.56
C ILE A 273 -4.46 -1.97 13.46
N LYS A 274 -4.60 -2.37 14.73
CA LYS A 274 -3.55 -2.17 15.75
C LYS A 274 -2.44 -3.20 15.63
N GLU A 275 -2.82 -4.47 15.47
CA GLU A 275 -1.94 -5.62 15.67
C GLU A 275 -1.73 -6.45 14.41
N GLY A 276 -2.46 -6.17 13.33
CA GLY A 276 -2.50 -6.99 12.13
C GLY A 276 -3.44 -8.18 12.28
N PHE A 277 -3.47 -9.03 11.26
CA PHE A 277 -4.21 -10.28 11.34
C PHE A 277 -3.53 -11.25 12.30
N LYS A 278 -4.32 -12.15 12.88
CA LYS A 278 -3.84 -13.23 13.74
C LYS A 278 -4.29 -14.56 13.15
N LEU A 279 -3.47 -15.61 13.31
CA LEU A 279 -3.93 -16.94 12.96
C LEU A 279 -5.00 -17.39 13.94
N PRO A 280 -5.88 -18.34 13.56
CA PRO A 280 -6.94 -18.78 14.45
C PRO A 280 -6.45 -19.34 15.81
N ASP A 281 -5.21 -19.85 15.88
CA ASP A 281 -4.61 -20.34 17.13
C ASP A 281 -4.13 -19.20 18.05
N ASP A 282 -3.95 -17.98 17.52
CA ASP A 282 -3.41 -16.82 18.24
C ASP A 282 -4.52 -15.87 18.76
N VAL A 283 -5.77 -16.29 18.63
CA VAL A 283 -6.94 -15.53 19.11
C VAL A 283 -7.62 -16.33 20.21
N ASP A 284 -7.78 -15.71 21.38
CA ASP A 284 -8.43 -16.27 22.57
C ASP A 284 -9.96 -16.48 22.42
N ALA A 285 -10.46 -16.54 21.18
CA ALA A 285 -11.87 -16.70 20.88
C ALA A 285 -12.25 -18.19 20.88
N VAL A 286 -13.08 -18.56 21.85
CA VAL A 286 -13.61 -19.92 22.10
C VAL A 286 -14.37 -20.55 20.90
N LYS A 287 -14.60 -19.84 19.78
CA LYS A 287 -15.43 -20.33 18.65
C LYS A 287 -15.05 -19.75 17.29
N LEU A 288 -13.82 -19.94 16.83
CA LEU A 288 -13.59 -19.91 15.38
C LEU A 288 -13.97 -21.28 14.79
N ASP A 289 -14.58 -21.28 13.60
CA ASP A 289 -14.76 -22.53 12.88
C ASP A 289 -13.40 -23.08 12.43
N SER A 290 -13.34 -24.37 12.11
CA SER A 290 -12.10 -24.99 11.66
C SER A 290 -11.60 -24.49 10.29
N GLY A 291 -12.37 -23.62 9.61
CA GLY A 291 -12.12 -23.20 8.24
C GLY A 291 -12.30 -24.32 7.21
N TYR A 292 -13.16 -24.11 6.20
CA TYR A 292 -13.45 -25.13 5.18
C TYR A 292 -12.30 -25.46 4.23
N PHE A 293 -11.37 -24.53 4.01
CA PHE A 293 -10.27 -24.68 3.07
C PHE A 293 -8.90 -24.55 3.74
N GLY A 294 -8.84 -24.58 5.06
CA GLY A 294 -7.63 -24.53 5.85
C GLY A 294 -7.79 -23.69 7.11
N HIS A 295 -6.86 -23.90 8.04
CA HIS A 295 -6.76 -23.21 9.32
C HIS A 295 -5.92 -21.93 9.18
N GLY A 296 -6.50 -20.91 8.55
CA GLY A 296 -5.80 -19.67 8.24
C GLY A 296 -6.77 -18.48 8.14
N ILE A 297 -6.29 -17.38 7.58
CA ILE A 297 -7.03 -16.13 7.46
C ILE A 297 -7.76 -16.08 6.13
N TYR A 298 -9.08 -15.92 6.17
CA TYR A 298 -9.93 -15.93 4.98
C TYR A 298 -10.12 -14.52 4.42
N LEU A 299 -9.84 -14.37 3.13
CA LEU A 299 -10.16 -13.18 2.35
C LEU A 299 -10.89 -13.59 1.06
N THR A 300 -11.43 -12.61 0.35
CA THR A 300 -12.15 -12.83 -0.91
C THR A 300 -11.87 -11.69 -1.89
N TYR A 301 -11.85 -12.00 -3.19
CA TYR A 301 -11.76 -10.96 -4.22
C TYR A 301 -13.10 -10.25 -4.47
N PHE A 302 -14.19 -10.73 -3.87
CA PHE A 302 -15.55 -10.28 -4.13
C PHE A 302 -16.14 -9.57 -2.90
N SER A 303 -16.51 -8.30 -3.07
CA SER A 303 -17.01 -7.48 -1.96
C SER A 303 -18.32 -8.00 -1.37
N ASP A 304 -19.24 -8.54 -2.18
CA ASP A 304 -20.50 -9.15 -1.72
C ASP A 304 -20.30 -10.36 -0.81
N TYR A 305 -19.25 -11.14 -1.05
CA TYR A 305 -18.89 -12.28 -0.23
C TYR A 305 -18.34 -11.81 1.13
N ALA A 306 -17.53 -10.75 1.16
CA ALA A 306 -17.10 -10.13 2.42
C ALA A 306 -18.27 -9.46 3.17
N LEU A 307 -19.20 -8.80 2.44
CA LEU A 307 -20.41 -8.19 3.02
C LEU A 307 -21.25 -9.21 3.80
N PHE A 308 -21.39 -10.44 3.29
CA PHE A 308 -22.11 -11.49 4.00
C PHE A 308 -21.53 -11.72 5.41
N TYR A 309 -20.20 -11.75 5.52
CA TYR A 309 -19.52 -11.95 6.80
C TYR A 309 -19.60 -10.73 7.72
N SER A 310 -19.51 -9.51 7.20
CA SER A 310 -19.75 -8.28 7.98
C SER A 310 -21.18 -8.23 8.52
N ASN A 311 -22.17 -8.46 7.65
CA ASN A 311 -23.59 -8.46 8.01
C ASN A 311 -23.92 -9.54 9.06
N SER A 312 -23.39 -10.76 8.90
CA SER A 312 -23.58 -11.85 9.88
C SER A 312 -23.06 -11.54 11.28
N ARG A 313 -22.15 -10.54 11.37
CA ARG A 313 -21.52 -10.07 12.61
C ARG A 313 -22.02 -8.67 13.01
N ASN A 314 -23.15 -8.22 12.45
CA ASN A 314 -23.75 -6.91 12.70
C ASN A 314 -22.75 -5.74 12.50
N SER A 315 -21.91 -5.84 11.46
CA SER A 315 -20.91 -4.85 11.12
C SER A 315 -21.26 -4.16 9.81
N ASN A 316 -21.14 -2.84 9.80
CA ASN A 316 -21.24 -1.98 8.63
C ASN A 316 -19.86 -1.60 8.06
N GLN A 317 -18.83 -2.36 8.45
CA GLN A 317 -17.45 -2.17 8.04
C GLN A 317 -16.86 -3.45 7.45
N MET A 318 -15.91 -3.27 6.54
CA MET A 318 -15.00 -4.33 6.08
C MET A 318 -13.63 -3.75 5.80
N VAL A 319 -12.65 -4.63 5.66
CA VAL A 319 -11.27 -4.25 5.33
C VAL A 319 -10.96 -4.62 3.89
N LEU A 320 -10.36 -3.70 3.14
CA LEU A 320 -9.71 -3.98 1.87
C LEU A 320 -8.20 -4.05 2.11
N CYS A 321 -7.62 -5.21 1.78
CA CYS A 321 -6.24 -5.55 2.06
C CYS A 321 -5.44 -5.67 0.76
N GLN A 322 -4.17 -5.28 0.82
CA GLN A 322 -3.17 -5.79 -0.11
C GLN A 322 -2.72 -7.15 0.40
N ILE A 323 -2.60 -8.13 -0.49
CA ILE A 323 -2.18 -9.48 -0.13
C ILE A 323 -1.05 -9.96 -1.03
N LEU A 324 -0.25 -10.87 -0.48
CA LEU A 324 0.78 -11.65 -1.17
C LEU A 324 0.32 -13.12 -1.21
N PRO A 325 -0.38 -13.55 -2.29
CA PRO A 325 -0.87 -14.92 -2.40
C PRO A 325 0.26 -15.96 -2.38
N GLY A 326 1.46 -15.58 -2.83
CA GLY A 326 2.60 -16.48 -2.95
C GLY A 326 2.34 -17.61 -3.96
N ASN A 327 2.90 -18.79 -3.72
CA ASN A 327 2.54 -19.99 -4.46
C ASN A 327 1.19 -20.53 -3.97
N VAL A 328 0.16 -20.47 -4.80
CA VAL A 328 -1.23 -20.76 -4.41
C VAL A 328 -1.63 -22.22 -4.65
N PHE A 329 -2.10 -22.90 -3.60
CA PHE A 329 -2.67 -24.24 -3.73
C PHE A 329 -4.17 -24.18 -4.07
N LYS A 330 -4.56 -24.65 -5.25
CA LYS A 330 -5.98 -24.76 -5.62
C LYS A 330 -6.63 -25.97 -4.95
N CYS A 331 -7.51 -25.73 -3.98
CA CYS A 331 -8.25 -26.77 -3.28
C CYS A 331 -9.16 -27.52 -4.27
N LYS A 332 -9.12 -28.85 -4.27
CA LYS A 332 -10.03 -29.69 -5.06
C LYS A 332 -11.35 -29.99 -4.34
N LYS A 333 -11.31 -29.96 -3.01
CA LYS A 333 -12.42 -30.25 -2.10
C LYS A 333 -12.19 -29.52 -0.78
N ARG A 334 -13.15 -29.65 0.14
CA ARG A 334 -13.05 -29.16 1.52
C ARG A 334 -11.80 -29.75 2.22
N MET A 335 -11.11 -28.92 2.99
CA MET A 335 -9.85 -29.17 3.69
C MET A 335 -9.93 -28.66 5.14
N ASP A 336 -10.93 -29.13 5.88
CA ASP A 336 -11.23 -28.67 7.24
C ASP A 336 -10.00 -28.66 8.15
N GLY A 337 -9.69 -27.48 8.71
CA GLY A 337 -8.61 -27.30 9.68
C GLY A 337 -7.22 -27.66 9.18
N LYS A 338 -7.04 -27.84 7.86
CA LYS A 338 -5.74 -28.25 7.32
C LYS A 338 -4.76 -27.08 7.36
N LYS A 339 -3.52 -27.39 7.71
CA LYS A 339 -2.38 -26.48 7.53
C LYS A 339 -2.14 -26.20 6.04
N CYS A 340 -1.35 -25.18 5.76
CA CYS A 340 -0.88 -24.88 4.41
C CYS A 340 -0.24 -26.13 3.78
N GLN A 341 -0.53 -26.39 2.50
CA GLN A 341 0.10 -27.47 1.76
C GLN A 341 1.60 -27.21 1.59
N LYS A 342 2.40 -28.29 1.73
CA LYS A 342 3.85 -28.20 1.58
C LYS A 342 4.22 -27.61 0.21
N GLY A 343 5.06 -26.58 0.22
CA GLY A 343 5.53 -25.88 -0.99
C GLY A 343 4.61 -24.75 -1.46
N TYR A 344 3.50 -24.51 -0.77
CA TYR A 344 2.56 -23.42 -1.04
C TYR A 344 2.55 -22.42 0.11
N ASP A 345 2.08 -21.21 -0.17
CA ASP A 345 2.00 -20.10 0.78
C ASP A 345 0.53 -19.76 1.14
N SER A 346 -0.41 -20.15 0.27
CA SER A 346 -1.85 -19.93 0.45
C SER A 346 -2.69 -21.03 -0.18
N HIS A 347 -3.98 -21.07 0.18
CA HIS A 347 -4.97 -21.92 -0.47
C HIS A 347 -6.03 -21.10 -1.20
N PHE A 348 -6.51 -21.60 -2.33
CA PHE A 348 -7.65 -21.05 -3.05
C PHE A 348 -8.81 -22.03 -3.03
N SER A 349 -10.00 -21.56 -2.65
CA SER A 349 -11.21 -22.38 -2.64
C SER A 349 -11.50 -22.98 -4.03
N PRO A 350 -12.19 -24.12 -4.14
CA PRO A 350 -12.41 -24.81 -5.42
C PRO A 350 -13.09 -23.93 -6.48
N LYS A 351 -13.93 -22.99 -6.05
CA LYS A 351 -14.63 -22.03 -6.93
C LYS A 351 -13.90 -20.70 -7.11
N GLY A 352 -12.82 -20.48 -6.37
CA GLY A 352 -12.04 -19.25 -6.41
C GLY A 352 -12.69 -18.04 -5.75
N ASN A 353 -13.64 -18.28 -4.84
CA ASN A 353 -14.32 -17.20 -4.13
C ASN A 353 -13.52 -16.73 -2.91
N GLU A 354 -12.80 -17.64 -2.27
CA GLU A 354 -12.04 -17.41 -1.04
C GLU A 354 -10.57 -17.78 -1.25
N ILE A 355 -9.68 -16.97 -0.68
CA ILE A 355 -8.26 -17.25 -0.48
C ILE A 355 -7.98 -17.36 1.01
N VAL A 356 -7.20 -18.37 1.40
CA VAL A 356 -6.76 -18.61 2.78
C VAL A 356 -5.27 -18.37 2.86
N ILE A 357 -4.88 -17.37 3.65
CA ILE A 357 -3.49 -17.00 3.89
C ILE A 357 -3.04 -17.57 5.25
N PHE A 358 -1.83 -18.13 5.30
CA PHE A 358 -1.30 -18.80 6.50
C PHE A 358 -0.17 -18.05 7.19
N ASP A 359 0.29 -16.93 6.63
CA ASP A 359 1.19 -15.99 7.29
C ASP A 359 0.51 -14.61 7.34
N PRO A 360 0.19 -14.07 8.54
CA PRO A 360 -0.41 -12.75 8.65
C PRO A 360 0.36 -11.62 7.96
N LYS A 361 1.68 -11.74 7.86
CA LYS A 361 2.52 -10.73 7.20
C LYS A 361 2.34 -10.68 5.69
N HIS A 362 1.71 -11.70 5.10
CA HIS A 362 1.29 -11.67 3.70
C HIS A 362 0.04 -10.81 3.48
N ILE A 363 -0.47 -10.14 4.51
CA ILE A 363 -1.67 -9.30 4.45
C ILE A 363 -1.36 -7.93 5.04
N LEU A 364 -1.55 -6.89 4.24
CA LEU A 364 -1.54 -5.51 4.69
C LEU A 364 -2.98 -4.98 4.72
N PRO A 365 -3.60 -4.81 5.90
CA PRO A 365 -4.88 -4.10 5.99
C PRO A 365 -4.64 -2.64 5.61
N LYS A 366 -5.18 -2.21 4.46
CA LYS A 366 -4.88 -0.90 3.88
C LYS A 366 -6.04 0.08 4.00
N TYR A 367 -7.27 -0.38 3.78
CA TYR A 367 -8.45 0.47 3.90
C TYR A 367 -9.55 -0.17 4.74
N ILE A 368 -10.29 0.68 5.45
CA ILE A 368 -11.60 0.35 6.02
C ILE A 368 -12.66 0.97 5.12
N ILE A 369 -13.66 0.19 4.76
CA ILE A 369 -14.82 0.67 4.02
C ILE A 369 -15.99 0.66 4.98
N GLU A 370 -16.49 1.85 5.34
CA GLU A 370 -17.75 1.98 6.06
C GLU A 370 -18.88 2.20 5.06
N PHE A 371 -19.92 1.38 5.15
CA PHE A 371 -21.05 1.39 4.24
C PHE A 371 -22.37 1.45 4.99
N LYS A 372 -23.41 1.87 4.29
CA LYS A 372 -24.82 1.75 4.71
C LYS A 372 -25.52 0.78 3.79
N VAL A 373 -26.37 -0.06 4.37
CA VAL A 373 -27.37 -0.81 3.61
C VAL A 373 -28.52 0.14 3.36
N ASN A 374 -28.81 0.42 2.10
CA ASN A 374 -29.99 1.17 1.73
C ASN A 374 -31.20 0.27 2.00
N ASP A 375 -32.23 0.80 2.65
CA ASP A 375 -33.50 0.10 2.75
C ASP A 375 -33.89 -0.33 1.34
N ALA A 376 -34.16 -1.61 1.18
CA ALA A 376 -34.76 -2.10 -0.04
C ALA A 376 -36.13 -1.42 -0.12
N LYS A 377 -36.20 -0.25 -0.75
CA LYS A 377 -37.46 0.23 -1.32
C LYS A 377 -37.95 -0.97 -2.08
N GLN A 378 -39.06 -1.56 -1.64
CA GLN A 378 -39.79 -2.54 -2.42
C GLN A 378 -40.02 -1.86 -3.76
N ARG A 379 -39.14 -2.13 -4.72
CA ARG A 379 -39.40 -1.79 -6.10
C ARG A 379 -40.51 -2.73 -6.46
N GLN A 380 -41.76 -2.30 -6.21
CA GLN A 380 -42.90 -2.75 -6.97
C GLN A 380 -42.43 -2.63 -8.41
N GLN A 381 -42.04 -3.77 -8.98
CA GLN A 381 -41.83 -3.89 -10.40
C GLN A 381 -43.19 -3.54 -11.00
N GLU A 382 -43.28 -2.34 -11.57
CA GLU A 382 -44.31 -2.04 -12.56
C GLU A 382 -44.13 -3.09 -13.66
N TYR A 383 -44.99 -4.11 -13.60
CA TYR A 383 -45.21 -5.10 -14.66
C TYR A 383 -46.20 -4.53 -15.67
#